data_AF-A0A815Z303-F1
#
_entry.id   AF-A0A815Z303-F1
#
_cell.length_a   1.000
_cell.length_b   1.000
_cell.length_c   1.000
_cell.angle_alpha   90.00
_cell.angle_beta   90.00
_cell.angle_gamma   90.00
#
_symmetry.space_group_name_H-M   'P 1'
#
loop_
_entity.id
_entity.type
_entity.pdbx_description
1 polymer ?
#
loop_
_entity_poly.entity_id
_entity_poly.type
_entity_poly.pdbx_seq_one_letter_code
_entity_poly.pdbx_strand_id
1 'polypeptide(L)'
;MHSILDVVGGFLLFLICIKRIRLWIYIRSYFENLANSWSCYRIGRLRIINSSIYVFVSASIGGLIIFSLIGDISGVLLINLSSLFMAAVWGQYIERSSGLSRPFGYFGFIIGGIMGSLIVSWFYSISLVRILSAYALASPWIQGVGRFRCIIHGCCHGRSTNKFIGILITNSQSR
;
A
#
# COMPACT_ATOMS: atom_id res chain seq x y z
N MET A 1 -27.45 8.33 27.94
CA MET A 1 -28.06 7.19 27.23
C MET A 1 -26.92 6.42 26.56
N HIS A 2 -26.43 5.33 27.15
CA HIS A 2 -25.44 4.50 26.48
C HIS A 2 -26.14 3.88 25.27
N SER A 3 -25.68 4.23 24.07
CA SER A 3 -26.27 3.70 22.86
C SER A 3 -26.03 2.19 22.86
N ILE A 4 -26.94 1.40 22.30
CA ILE A 4 -26.78 -0.06 22.19
C ILE A 4 -25.42 -0.42 21.57
N LEU A 5 -24.85 0.46 20.73
CA LEU A 5 -23.51 0.33 20.16
C LEU A 5 -22.40 0.35 21.21
N ASP A 6 -22.53 1.11 22.30
CA ASP A 6 -21.53 1.19 23.36
C ASP A 6 -21.46 -0.12 24.15
N VAL A 7 -22.62 -0.72 24.43
CA VAL A 7 -22.73 -2.00 25.14
C VAL A 7 -22.19 -3.14 24.26
N VAL A 8 -22.57 -3.16 22.98
CA VAL A 8 -22.05 -4.14 22.01
C VAL A 8 -20.54 -3.96 21.82
N GLY A 9 -20.06 -2.72 21.70
CA GLY A 9 -18.64 -2.41 21.59
C GLY A 9 -17.84 -2.86 22.81
N GLY A 10 -18.35 -2.59 24.01
CA GLY A 10 -17.75 -3.06 25.26
C GLY A 10 -17.67 -4.58 25.38
N PHE A 11 -18.74 -5.28 24.98
CA PHE A 11 -18.76 -6.75 24.96
C PHE A 11 -17.76 -7.33 23.94
N LEU A 12 -17.65 -6.74 22.75
CA LEU A 12 -16.66 -7.14 21.75
C LEU A 12 -15.23 -6.92 22.25
N LEU A 13 -14.94 -5.77 22.87
CA LEU A 13 -13.64 -5.50 23.48
C LEU A 13 -13.30 -6.53 24.57
N PHE A 14 -14.26 -6.85 25.43
CA PHE A 14 -14.10 -7.89 26.44
C PHE A 14 -13.75 -9.26 25.83
N LEU A 15 -14.43 -9.67 24.75
CA LEU A 15 -14.11 -10.90 24.03
C LEU A 15 -12.70 -10.88 23.44
N ILE A 16 -12.28 -9.75 22.84
CA ILE A 16 -10.92 -9.58 22.29
C ILE A 16 -9.88 -9.71 23.42
N CYS A 17 -10.10 -9.09 24.58
CA CYS A 17 -9.18 -9.14 25.72
C CYS A 17 -9.01 -10.55 26.29
N ILE A 18 -10.10 -11.30 26.44
CA ILE A 18 -10.06 -12.69 26.95
C ILE A 18 -9.43 -13.63 25.92
N LYS A 19 -9.73 -13.45 24.64
CA LYS A 19 -9.22 -14.32 23.56
C LYS A 19 -7.92 -13.81 22.94
N ARG A 20 -7.25 -12.82 23.54
CA ARG A 20 -6.07 -12.13 22.98
C ARG A 20 -4.99 -13.07 22.45
N ILE A 21 -4.68 -14.15 23.17
CA ILE A 21 -3.63 -15.11 22.77
C ILE A 21 -4.07 -15.91 21.54
N ARG A 22 -5.33 -16.37 21.51
CA ARG A 22 -5.90 -17.08 20.36
C ARG A 22 -5.98 -16.17 19.14
N LEU A 23 -6.41 -14.92 19.35
CA LEU A 23 -6.48 -13.90 18.31
C LEU A 23 -5.09 -13.60 17.75
N TRP A 24 -4.08 -13.46 18.62
CA TRP A 24 -2.69 -13.29 18.22
C TRP A 24 -2.18 -14.45 17.37
N ILE A 25 -2.34 -15.69 17.84
CA ILE A 25 -1.90 -16.89 17.11
C ILE A 25 -2.60 -16.97 15.75
N TYR A 26 -3.89 -16.66 15.70
CA TYR A 26 -4.66 -16.63 14.45
C TYR A 26 -4.11 -15.58 13.48
N ILE A 27 -3.94 -14.33 13.93
CA ILE A 27 -3.42 -13.24 13.09
C ILE A 27 -2.01 -13.56 12.59
N ARG A 28 -1.11 -14.00 13.48
CA ARG A 28 0.26 -14.39 13.13
C ARG A 28 0.28 -15.51 12.09
N SER A 29 -0.53 -16.54 12.29
CA SER A 29 -0.60 -17.69 11.37
C SER A 29 -1.24 -17.31 10.03
N TYR A 30 -2.23 -16.41 10.03
CA TYR A 30 -2.78 -15.85 8.80
C TYR A 30 -1.71 -15.11 7.99
N PHE A 31 -0.92 -14.26 8.64
CA PHE A 31 0.16 -13.54 7.95
C PHE A 31 1.31 -14.47 7.51
N GLU A 32 1.57 -15.55 8.23
CA GLU A 32 2.51 -16.59 7.80
C GLU A 32 2.01 -17.34 6.56
N ASN A 33 0.74 -17.70 6.52
CA ASN A 33 0.13 -18.28 5.32
C ASN A 33 0.15 -17.28 4.16
N LEU A 34 -0.13 -16.01 4.43
CA LEU A 34 -0.08 -14.94 3.43
C LEU A 34 1.34 -14.76 2.87
N ALA A 35 2.37 -14.75 3.72
CA ALA A 35 3.76 -14.65 3.29
C ALA A 35 4.17 -15.83 2.38
N ASN A 36 3.60 -17.00 2.61
CA ASN A 36 3.87 -18.21 1.82
C ASN A 36 2.91 -18.40 0.64
N SER A 37 1.94 -17.50 0.45
CA SER A 37 0.90 -17.61 -0.58
C SER A 37 1.36 -17.16 -1.98
N TRP A 38 2.63 -16.79 -2.16
CA TRP A 38 3.12 -16.30 -3.46
C TRP A 38 2.77 -17.26 -4.58
N SER A 39 2.11 -16.73 -5.60
CA SER A 39 1.71 -17.46 -6.79
C SER A 39 1.83 -16.57 -8.01
N CYS A 40 2.27 -17.14 -9.13
CA CYS A 40 2.32 -16.44 -10.41
C CYS A 40 1.52 -17.17 -11.47
N TYR A 41 0.77 -16.41 -12.26
CA TYR A 41 0.10 -16.86 -13.46
C TYR A 41 0.83 -16.28 -14.67
N ARG A 42 1.13 -17.10 -15.68
CA ARG A 42 1.83 -16.67 -16.89
C ARG A 42 0.92 -16.77 -18.10
N ILE A 43 0.72 -15.65 -18.78
CA ILE A 43 0.01 -15.57 -20.06
C ILE A 43 1.04 -15.11 -21.10
N GLY A 44 1.60 -16.04 -21.85
CA GLY A 44 2.71 -15.77 -22.77
C GLY A 44 3.92 -15.16 -22.06
N ARG A 45 4.34 -13.96 -22.48
CA ARG A 45 5.46 -13.21 -21.85
C ARG A 45 5.06 -12.48 -20.57
N LEU A 46 3.76 -12.36 -20.29
CA LEU A 46 3.24 -11.57 -19.18
C LEU A 46 3.12 -12.45 -17.92
N ARG A 47 3.67 -11.96 -16.81
CA ARG A 47 3.61 -12.60 -15.50
C ARG A 47 2.73 -11.78 -14.56
N ILE A 48 1.60 -12.33 -14.16
CA ILE A 48 0.72 -11.75 -13.15
C ILE A 48 1.06 -12.41 -11.82
N ILE A 49 1.39 -11.60 -10.81
CA ILE A 49 1.68 -12.07 -9.45
C ILE A 49 0.46 -11.74 -8.60
N ASN A 50 0.06 -12.64 -7.70
CA ASN A 50 -1.08 -12.39 -6.80
C ASN A 50 -0.95 -11.07 -6.01
N SER A 51 0.28 -10.66 -5.70
CA SER A 51 0.60 -9.43 -5.01
C SER A 51 0.18 -8.14 -5.75
N SER A 52 -0.06 -8.21 -7.07
CA SER A 52 -0.56 -7.10 -7.89
C SER A 52 -1.95 -6.63 -7.44
N ILE A 53 -2.77 -7.51 -6.85
CA ILE A 53 -4.10 -7.14 -6.35
C ILE A 53 -4.03 -6.08 -5.25
N TYR A 54 -3.01 -6.15 -4.38
CA TYR A 54 -2.82 -5.18 -3.31
C TYR A 54 -2.38 -3.82 -3.85
N VAL A 55 -1.60 -3.80 -4.93
CA VAL A 55 -1.25 -2.54 -5.62
C VAL A 55 -2.50 -1.90 -6.21
N PHE A 56 -3.35 -2.71 -6.86
CA PHE A 56 -4.60 -2.24 -7.42
C PHE A 56 -5.56 -1.70 -6.34
N VAL A 57 -5.74 -2.43 -5.24
CA VAL A 57 -6.59 -2.01 -4.12
C VAL A 57 -6.04 -0.73 -3.46
N SER A 58 -4.73 -0.66 -3.25
CA SER A 58 -4.04 0.52 -2.71
C SER A 58 -4.27 1.76 -3.58
N ALA A 59 -4.05 1.62 -4.90
CA ALA A 59 -4.27 2.70 -5.86
C ALA A 59 -5.75 3.09 -5.97
N SER A 60 -6.67 2.13 -5.92
CA SER A 60 -8.12 2.38 -6.00
C SER A 60 -8.63 3.12 -4.77
N ILE A 61 -8.30 2.65 -3.56
CA ILE A 61 -8.69 3.31 -2.31
C ILE A 61 -8.08 4.72 -2.23
N GLY A 62 -6.78 4.83 -2.51
CA GLY A 62 -6.09 6.12 -2.52
C GLY A 62 -6.69 7.09 -3.53
N GLY A 63 -6.91 6.63 -4.76
CA GLY A 63 -7.52 7.41 -5.84
C GLY A 63 -8.94 7.87 -5.50
N LEU A 64 -9.77 7.01 -4.93
CA LEU A 64 -11.13 7.35 -4.51
C LEU A 64 -11.13 8.43 -3.41
N ILE A 65 -10.27 8.30 -2.40
CA ILE A 65 -10.13 9.30 -1.34
C ILE A 65 -9.70 10.65 -1.94
N ILE A 66 -8.63 10.65 -2.74
CA ILE A 66 -8.09 11.87 -3.35
C ILE A 66 -9.14 12.52 -4.26
N PHE A 67 -9.79 11.74 -5.13
CA PHE A 67 -10.84 12.24 -6.02
C PHE A 67 -12.03 12.80 -5.24
N SER A 68 -12.49 12.14 -4.17
CA SER A 68 -13.60 12.63 -3.36
C SER A 68 -13.33 13.99 -2.70
N LEU A 69 -12.06 14.31 -2.41
CA LEU A 69 -11.66 15.54 -1.74
C LEU A 69 -11.33 16.67 -2.72
N ILE A 70 -10.76 16.34 -3.89
CA ILE A 70 -10.39 17.32 -4.91
C ILE A 70 -11.56 17.63 -5.85
N GLY A 71 -12.31 16.60 -6.27
CA GLY A 71 -13.49 16.72 -7.15
C GLY A 71 -13.19 16.83 -8.64
N ASP A 72 -11.91 16.96 -9.03
CA ASP A 72 -11.47 17.07 -10.42
C ASP A 72 -10.65 15.83 -10.82
N ILE A 73 -11.21 15.02 -11.72
CA ILE A 73 -10.58 13.80 -12.22
C ILE A 73 -9.32 14.11 -13.05
N SER A 74 -9.32 15.22 -13.79
CA SER A 74 -8.25 15.55 -14.73
C SER A 74 -6.99 15.97 -13.99
N GLY A 75 -7.12 16.82 -12.96
CA GLY A 75 -6.04 17.14 -12.04
C GLY A 75 -5.48 15.90 -11.32
N VAL A 76 -6.34 15.02 -10.80
CA VAL A 76 -5.88 13.79 -10.11
C VAL A 76 -5.10 12.87 -11.04
N LEU A 77 -5.57 12.67 -12.28
CA LEU A 77 -4.85 11.89 -13.28
C LEU A 77 -3.50 12.52 -13.63
N LEU A 78 -3.43 13.84 -13.78
CA LEU A 78 -2.18 14.54 -14.10
C LEU A 78 -1.12 14.32 -13.01
N ILE A 79 -1.50 14.46 -11.72
CA ILE A 79 -0.58 14.25 -10.59
C ILE A 79 -0.11 12.80 -10.51
N ASN A 80 -1.01 11.84 -10.73
CA ASN A 80 -0.65 10.43 -10.67
C ASN A 80 0.25 10.01 -11.85
N LEU A 81 -0.01 10.53 -13.05
CA LEU A 81 0.82 10.28 -14.23
C LEU A 81 2.20 10.93 -14.08
N SER A 82 2.29 12.16 -13.56
CA SER A 82 3.58 12.80 -13.30
C SER A 82 4.39 12.05 -12.25
N SER A 83 3.73 11.58 -11.19
CA SER A 83 4.34 10.72 -10.15
C SER A 83 4.86 9.42 -10.73
N LEU A 84 4.07 8.70 -11.53
CA LEU A 84 4.45 7.43 -12.15
C LEU A 84 5.58 7.60 -13.17
N PHE A 85 5.52 8.64 -13.99
CA PHE A 85 6.55 8.96 -14.96
C PHE A 85 7.88 9.21 -14.27
N MET A 86 7.90 10.09 -13.27
CA MET A 86 9.12 10.39 -12.54
C MET A 86 9.62 9.21 -11.71
N ALA A 87 8.73 8.38 -11.17
CA ALA A 87 9.09 7.13 -10.52
C ALA A 87 9.79 6.17 -11.49
N ALA A 88 9.31 6.05 -12.72
CA ALA A 88 9.92 5.22 -13.76
C ALA A 88 11.30 5.76 -14.15
N VAL A 89 11.41 7.07 -14.40
CA VAL A 89 12.69 7.73 -14.70
C VAL A 89 13.70 7.49 -13.57
N TRP A 90 13.29 7.69 -12.33
CA TRP A 90 14.16 7.49 -11.17
C TRP A 90 14.61 6.03 -11.03
N GLY A 91 13.68 5.09 -11.10
CA GLY A 91 13.97 3.66 -10.93
C GLY A 91 14.91 3.12 -12.00
N GLN A 92 14.73 3.55 -13.26
CA GLN A 92 15.50 3.05 -14.39
C GLN A 92 16.86 3.74 -14.54
N TYR A 93 16.93 5.07 -14.41
CA TYR A 93 18.14 5.83 -14.71
C TYR A 93 19.03 6.10 -13.50
N ILE A 94 18.44 6.31 -12.32
CA ILE A 94 19.19 6.73 -11.12
C ILE A 94 19.53 5.53 -10.26
N GLU A 95 18.53 4.75 -9.85
CA GLU A 95 18.75 3.58 -8.99
C GLU A 95 19.38 2.41 -9.75
N ARG A 96 19.46 2.48 -11.08
CA ARG A 96 20.03 1.47 -12.00
C ARG A 96 19.74 0.05 -11.51
N SER A 97 18.47 -0.23 -11.21
CA SER A 97 18.07 -1.59 -10.85
C SER A 97 18.39 -2.49 -12.04
N SER A 98 19.11 -3.59 -11.82
CA SER A 98 19.38 -4.58 -12.86
C SER A 98 18.05 -5.21 -13.31
N GLY A 99 17.50 -4.67 -14.40
CA GLY A 99 16.26 -5.13 -15.04
C GLY A 99 14.95 -4.66 -14.38
N LEU A 100 13.82 -5.17 -14.90
CA LEU A 100 12.43 -4.91 -14.44
C LEU A 100 12.13 -5.35 -12.99
N SER A 101 13.14 -5.68 -12.19
CA SER A 101 13.00 -6.11 -10.80
C SER A 101 12.46 -4.99 -9.89
N ARG A 102 12.79 -3.72 -10.18
CA ARG A 102 12.25 -2.52 -9.49
C ARG A 102 12.00 -1.39 -10.50
N PRO A 103 10.87 -1.43 -11.23
CA PRO A 103 10.65 -0.52 -12.34
C PRO A 103 10.37 0.93 -11.91
N PHE A 104 10.00 1.14 -10.65
CA PHE A 104 9.61 2.45 -10.10
C PHE A 104 10.40 2.76 -8.83
N GLY A 105 11.02 3.93 -8.79
CA GLY A 105 11.74 4.47 -7.64
C GLY A 105 10.84 5.30 -6.73
N TYR A 106 11.03 5.17 -5.41
CA TYR A 106 10.22 5.87 -4.40
C TYR A 106 10.42 7.39 -4.44
N PHE A 107 11.66 7.86 -4.51
CA PHE A 107 11.96 9.29 -4.54
C PHE A 107 11.45 9.96 -5.82
N GLY A 108 11.55 9.28 -6.96
CA GLY A 108 10.95 9.74 -8.21
C GLY A 108 9.44 9.96 -8.08
N PHE A 109 8.73 9.04 -7.41
CA PHE A 109 7.30 9.20 -7.17
C PHE A 109 6.98 10.47 -6.36
N ILE A 110 7.75 10.76 -5.30
CA ILE A 110 7.57 11.96 -4.48
C ILE A 110 7.82 13.23 -5.31
N ILE A 111 8.93 13.28 -6.04
CA ILE A 111 9.30 14.45 -6.84
C ILE A 111 8.24 14.71 -7.91
N GLY A 112 7.81 13.67 -8.63
CA GLY A 112 6.78 13.76 -9.65
C GLY A 112 5.41 14.17 -9.07
N GLY A 113 5.08 13.74 -7.86
CA GLY A 113 3.85 14.13 -7.16
C GLY A 113 3.85 15.60 -6.73
N ILE A 114 4.97 16.11 -6.22
CA ILE A 114 5.13 17.54 -5.88
C ILE A 114 5.03 18.40 -7.14
N MET A 115 5.77 18.04 -8.20
CA MET A 115 5.72 18.75 -9.48
C MET A 115 4.31 18.75 -10.08
N GLY A 116 3.65 17.58 -10.11
CA GLY A 116 2.28 17.45 -10.59
C GLY A 116 1.31 18.30 -9.78
N SER A 117 1.45 18.33 -8.45
CA SER A 117 0.60 19.13 -7.56
C SER A 117 0.74 20.62 -7.82
N LEU A 118 1.97 21.11 -8.07
CA LEU A 118 2.22 22.51 -8.43
C LEU A 118 1.59 22.86 -9.79
N ILE A 119 1.75 21.99 -10.79
CA ILE A 119 1.16 22.17 -12.12
C ILE A 119 -0.38 22.22 -12.01
N VAL A 120 -0.99 21.26 -11.31
CA VAL A 120 -2.45 21.24 -11.14
C VAL A 120 -2.94 22.45 -10.37
N SER A 121 -2.23 22.85 -9.31
CA SER A 121 -2.60 24.03 -8.54
C SER A 121 -2.61 25.29 -9.42
N TRP A 122 -1.63 25.41 -10.31
CA TRP A 122 -1.53 26.53 -11.25
C TRP A 122 -2.62 26.52 -12.33
N PHE A 123 -2.81 25.40 -13.04
CA PHE A 123 -3.71 25.34 -14.19
C PHE A 123 -5.19 25.22 -13.81
N TYR A 124 -5.50 24.50 -12.73
CA TYR A 124 -6.88 24.26 -12.31
C TYR A 124 -7.32 25.19 -11.17
N SER A 125 -6.45 26.09 -10.71
CA SER A 125 -6.71 27.01 -9.59
C SER A 125 -7.15 26.30 -8.31
N ILE A 126 -6.72 25.05 -8.13
CA ILE A 126 -7.00 24.26 -6.92
C ILE A 126 -5.93 24.60 -5.89
N SER A 127 -6.33 24.89 -4.65
CA SER A 127 -5.37 25.16 -3.57
C SER A 127 -4.39 24.00 -3.40
N LEU A 128 -3.08 24.29 -3.46
CA LEU A 128 -2.02 23.31 -3.24
C LEU A 128 -2.19 22.61 -1.87
N VAL A 129 -2.59 23.35 -0.84
CA VAL A 129 -2.84 22.79 0.49
C VAL A 129 -3.93 21.73 0.44
N ARG A 130 -5.03 21.98 -0.30
CA ARG A 130 -6.12 21.01 -0.46
C ARG A 130 -5.62 19.73 -1.15
N ILE A 131 -4.80 19.85 -2.20
CA ILE A 131 -4.21 18.71 -2.90
C ILE A 131 -3.34 17.91 -1.93
N LEU A 132 -2.39 18.56 -1.25
CA LEU A 132 -1.48 17.90 -0.32
C LEU A 132 -2.21 17.25 0.86
N SER A 133 -3.25 17.90 1.41
CA SER A 133 -4.10 17.32 2.47
C SER A 133 -4.84 16.08 1.98
N ALA A 134 -5.34 16.06 0.74
CA ALA A 134 -5.99 14.88 0.17
C ALA A 134 -5.03 13.69 0.06
N TYR A 135 -3.79 13.93 -0.42
CA TYR A 135 -2.75 12.91 -0.46
C TYR A 135 -2.30 12.47 0.93
N ALA A 136 -2.22 13.40 1.90
CA ALA A 136 -1.89 13.07 3.29
C ALA A 136 -2.93 12.14 3.93
N LEU A 137 -4.22 12.38 3.68
CA LEU A 137 -5.32 11.51 4.15
C LEU A 137 -5.33 10.14 3.46
N ALA A 138 -5.00 10.08 2.18
CA ALA A 138 -4.93 8.82 1.43
C ALA A 138 -3.70 7.98 1.78
N SER A 139 -2.59 8.61 2.18
CA SER A 139 -1.29 7.96 2.38
C SER A 139 -1.31 6.78 3.37
N PRO A 140 -1.93 6.86 4.57
CA PRO A 140 -2.00 5.73 5.50
C PRO A 140 -2.66 4.48 4.90
N TRP A 141 -3.71 4.68 4.09
CA TRP A 141 -4.40 3.59 3.40
C TRP A 141 -3.53 2.97 2.32
N ILE A 142 -2.93 3.81 1.48
CA ILE A 142 -2.02 3.38 0.40
C ILE A 142 -0.85 2.58 0.99
N GLN A 143 -0.20 3.12 2.03
CA GLN A 143 0.94 2.52 2.71
C GLN A 143 0.56 1.24 3.45
N GLY A 144 -0.56 1.24 4.18
CA GLY A 144 -1.05 0.07 4.91
C GLY A 144 -1.31 -1.11 3.98
N VAL A 145 -2.04 -0.88 2.88
CA VAL A 145 -2.28 -1.92 1.87
C VAL A 145 -0.98 -2.35 1.20
N GLY A 146 -0.07 -1.41 0.94
CA GLY A 146 1.26 -1.68 0.39
C GLY A 146 2.10 -2.66 1.22
N ARG A 147 1.91 -2.72 2.55
CA ARG A 147 2.64 -3.65 3.43
C ARG A 147 2.24 -5.11 3.23
N PHE A 148 1.00 -5.40 2.82
CA PHE A 148 0.59 -6.77 2.48
C PHE A 148 1.36 -7.30 1.27
N ARG A 149 1.63 -6.42 0.30
CA ARG A 149 2.51 -6.75 -0.84
C ARG A 149 3.91 -7.14 -0.37
N CYS A 150 4.47 -6.40 0.59
CA CYS A 150 5.79 -6.71 1.15
C CYS A 150 5.82 -8.08 1.83
N ILE A 151 4.77 -8.43 2.59
CA ILE A 151 4.64 -9.72 3.26
C ILE A 151 4.66 -10.87 2.25
N ILE A 152 3.90 -10.79 1.16
CA ILE A 152 3.85 -11.85 0.12
C ILE A 152 5.20 -12.03 -0.60
N HIS A 153 5.93 -10.94 -0.84
CA HIS A 153 7.26 -11.02 -1.45
C HIS A 153 8.38 -11.33 -0.44
N GLY A 154 8.05 -11.41 0.86
CA GLY A 154 9.02 -11.55 1.95
C GLY A 154 10.07 -10.45 2.05
N CYS A 155 9.79 -9.28 1.48
CA CYS A 155 10.70 -8.13 1.52
C CYS A 155 10.40 -7.22 2.72
N CYS A 156 11.38 -6.38 3.09
CA CYS A 156 11.28 -5.43 4.20
C CYS A 156 10.94 -6.09 5.55
N HIS A 157 11.44 -7.30 5.80
CA HIS A 157 11.28 -7.97 7.08
C HIS A 157 12.14 -7.29 8.17
N GLY A 158 11.67 -7.40 9.41
CA GLY A 158 12.40 -6.92 10.58
C GLY A 158 13.47 -7.91 11.05
N ARG A 159 13.91 -7.75 12.30
CA ARG A 159 14.91 -8.63 12.92
C ARG A 159 14.34 -10.03 13.15
N SER A 160 15.20 -11.05 13.00
CA SER A 160 14.89 -12.43 13.39
C SER A 160 14.42 -12.51 14.85
N THR A 161 13.39 -13.32 15.08
CA THR A 161 12.76 -13.49 16.39
C THR A 161 12.29 -14.93 16.59
N ASN A 162 11.65 -15.22 17.73
CA ASN A 162 11.11 -16.53 18.04
C ASN A 162 9.84 -16.86 17.23
N LYS A 163 9.45 -18.14 17.19
CA LYS A 163 8.26 -18.61 16.46
C LYS A 163 6.94 -18.07 17.01
N PHE A 164 6.92 -17.59 18.26
CA PHE A 164 5.70 -17.05 18.87
C PHE A 164 5.34 -15.66 18.31
N ILE A 165 6.35 -14.86 17.97
CA ILE A 165 6.19 -13.49 17.46
C ILE A 165 6.38 -13.44 15.94
N GLY A 166 7.34 -14.21 15.43
CA GLY A 166 7.78 -14.18 14.05
C GLY A 166 6.88 -14.93 13.08
N ILE A 167 7.07 -14.61 11.80
CA ILE A 167 6.50 -15.30 10.64
C ILE A 167 7.63 -16.05 9.94
N LEU A 168 7.43 -17.34 9.67
CA LEU A 168 8.38 -18.16 8.93
C LEU A 168 8.04 -18.17 7.43
N ILE A 169 8.93 -17.63 6.61
CA ILE A 169 8.82 -17.68 5.15
C ILE A 169 9.56 -18.92 4.65
N THR A 170 8.82 -19.86 4.07
CA THR A 170 9.33 -21.11 3.49
C THR A 170 9.29 -21.09 1.95
N ASN A 171 8.40 -20.30 1.35
CA ASN A 171 8.28 -20.17 -0.10
C ASN A 171 9.56 -19.54 -0.70
N SER A 172 10.19 -20.23 -1.65
CA SER A 172 11.46 -19.80 -2.26
C SER A 172 11.32 -18.55 -3.11
N GLN A 173 10.15 -18.27 -3.66
CA GLN A 173 9.88 -17.06 -4.45
C GLN A 173 9.66 -15.82 -3.57
N SER A 174 9.46 -16.04 -2.27
CA SER A 174 9.31 -15.00 -1.25
C SER A 174 10.58 -14.85 -0.39
N ARG A 175 11.68 -15.55 -0.72
CA ARG A 175 12.97 -15.47 -0.02
C ARG A 175 13.98 -14.66 -0.81
#